data_AF-A0A7Y2L1Q1-F1
#
_entry.id   AF-A0A7Y2L1Q1-F1
#
_cell.length_a   1.000
_cell.length_b   1.000
_cell.length_c   1.000
_cell.angle_alpha   90.00
_cell.angle_beta   90.00
_cell.angle_gamma   90.00
#
_symmetry.space_group_name_H-M   'P 1'
#
loop_
_entity.id
_entity.type
_entity.pdbx_description
1 polymer ?
#
loop_
_entity_poly.entity_id
_entity_poly.type
_entity_poly.pdbx_seq_one_letter_code
_entity_poly.pdbx_strand_id
1 'polypeptide(L)'
;MLNNDRLLVQILLLVLFGASLWVMAPFWSALFWGAVLAFASWPLMRLLTRALKGRESLAAGILTLGWMLLVAVPLVWLGFNLADHVRDATTLIKDVQLEGLPEAPTWLAGIPLVGERLVGLWNTIDEQGA
;
A
#
# COMPACT_ATOMS: atom_id res chain seq x y z
N MET A 1 -11.42 38.78 -34.58
CA MET A 1 -10.17 38.09 -34.19
C MET A 1 -10.21 37.48 -32.77
N LEU A 2 -11.34 37.57 -32.03
CA LEU A 2 -11.48 37.09 -30.63
C LEU A 2 -12.02 35.65 -30.45
N ASN A 3 -12.27 34.90 -31.54
CA ASN A 3 -12.90 33.57 -31.43
C ASN A 3 -11.89 32.44 -31.23
N ASN A 4 -10.66 32.58 -31.73
CA ASN A 4 -9.64 31.53 -31.64
C ASN A 4 -9.15 31.34 -30.20
N ASP A 5 -9.01 32.41 -29.42
CA ASP A 5 -8.57 32.32 -28.02
C ASP A 5 -9.57 31.53 -27.17
N ARG A 6 -10.87 31.73 -27.42
CA ARG A 6 -11.93 30.96 -26.75
C ARG A 6 -11.88 29.48 -27.12
N LEU A 7 -11.65 29.17 -28.39
CA LEU A 7 -11.51 27.79 -28.85
C LEU A 7 -10.27 27.13 -28.25
N LEU A 8 -9.13 27.84 -28.18
CA LEU A 8 -7.91 27.34 -27.55
C LEU A 8 -8.11 27.07 -26.06
N VAL A 9 -8.76 27.98 -25.33
CA VAL A 9 -9.08 27.77 -23.91
C VAL A 9 -10.03 26.59 -23.73
N GLN A 10 -11.03 26.44 -24.60
CA GLN A 10 -11.99 25.33 -24.51
C GLN A 10 -11.34 23.97 -24.81
N ILE A 11 -10.45 23.90 -25.81
CA ILE A 11 -9.66 22.70 -26.11
C ILE A 11 -8.72 22.38 -24.94
N LEU A 12 -8.05 23.39 -24.38
CA LEU A 12 -7.16 23.21 -23.24
C LEU A 12 -7.92 22.67 -22.02
N LEU A 13 -9.11 23.21 -21.72
CA LEU A 13 -9.95 22.73 -20.63
C LEU A 13 -10.42 21.29 -20.86
N LEU A 14 -10.79 20.92 -22.10
CA LEU A 14 -11.16 19.55 -22.43
C LEU A 14 -9.99 18.58 -22.26
N VAL A 15 -8.79 18.96 -22.70
CA VAL A 15 -7.57 18.17 -22.53
C VAL A 15 -7.23 18.02 -21.04
N LEU A 16 -7.32 19.10 -20.27
CA LEU A 16 -7.05 19.07 -18.83
C LEU A 16 -8.07 18.19 -18.09
N PHE A 17 -9.34 18.28 -18.45
CA PHE A 17 -10.39 17.42 -17.90
C PHE A 17 -10.16 15.95 -18.24
N GLY A 18 -9.82 15.65 -19.49
CA GLY A 18 -9.46 14.29 -19.92
C GLY A 18 -8.23 13.75 -19.20
N ALA A 19 -7.18 14.56 -19.06
CA ALA A 19 -5.97 14.20 -18.32
C ALA A 19 -6.26 13.95 -16.83
N SER A 20 -7.13 14.76 -16.22
CA SER A 20 -7.57 14.55 -14.84
C SER A 20 -8.29 13.21 -14.67
N LEU A 21 -9.20 12.85 -15.59
CA LEU A 21 -9.87 11.54 -15.59
C LEU A 21 -8.89 10.39 -15.83
N TRP A 22 -7.89 10.58 -16.70
CA TRP A 22 -6.85 9.59 -16.96
C TRP A 22 -6.01 9.29 -15.71
N VAL A 23 -5.61 10.34 -14.98
CA VAL A 23 -4.91 10.20 -13.70
C VAL A 23 -5.80 9.51 -12.66
N MET A 24 -7.12 9.72 -12.71
CA MET A 24 -8.08 9.11 -11.80
C MET A 24 -8.46 7.66 -12.17
N ALA A 25 -8.20 7.22 -13.41
CA ALA A 25 -8.51 5.89 -13.91
C ALA A 25 -7.96 4.72 -13.05
N PRO A 26 -6.69 4.70 -12.61
CA PRO A 26 -6.20 3.63 -11.71
C PRO A 26 -6.87 3.66 -10.34
N PHE A 27 -7.43 4.80 -9.92
CA PHE A 27 -8.10 4.96 -8.63
C PHE A 27 -9.59 4.66 -8.69
N TRP A 28 -10.14 4.32 -9.87
CA TRP A 28 -11.57 4.08 -10.03
C TRP A 28 -12.09 2.96 -9.12
N SER A 29 -11.28 1.92 -8.94
CA SER A 29 -11.57 0.82 -8.01
C SER A 29 -11.65 1.33 -6.55
N ALA A 30 -10.67 2.12 -6.11
CA ALA A 30 -10.67 2.69 -4.75
C ALA A 30 -11.86 3.65 -4.54
N LEU A 31 -12.18 4.47 -5.54
CA LEU A 31 -13.32 5.38 -5.49
C LEU A 31 -14.65 4.62 -5.41
N PHE A 32 -14.78 3.54 -6.18
CA PHE A 32 -15.94 2.65 -6.14
C PHE A 32 -16.12 2.02 -4.75
N TRP A 33 -15.04 1.44 -4.19
CA TRP A 33 -15.08 0.89 -2.84
C TRP A 33 -15.35 1.95 -1.78
N GLY A 34 -14.82 3.16 -1.93
CA GLY A 34 -15.13 4.31 -1.07
C GLY A 34 -16.62 4.68 -1.10
N ALA A 35 -17.23 4.69 -2.29
CA ALA A 35 -18.67 4.91 -2.44
C ALA A 35 -19.51 3.79 -1.83
N VAL A 36 -19.10 2.53 -2.02
CA VAL A 36 -19.75 1.36 -1.40
C VAL A 36 -19.70 1.45 0.13
N LEU A 37 -18.54 1.80 0.71
CA LEU A 37 -18.39 2.00 2.15
C LEU A 37 -19.18 3.19 2.67
N ALA A 38 -19.24 4.30 1.93
CA ALA A 38 -20.07 5.45 2.28
C ALA A 38 -21.57 5.06 2.31
N PHE A 39 -22.02 4.29 1.32
CA PHE A 39 -23.39 3.79 1.27
C PHE A 39 -23.68 2.79 2.41
N ALA A 40 -22.76 1.86 2.65
CA ALA A 40 -22.88 0.87 3.72
C ALA A 40 -22.78 1.49 5.14
N SER A 41 -22.05 2.59 5.29
CA SER A 41 -21.91 3.32 6.56
C SER A 41 -23.04 4.32 6.82
N TRP A 42 -23.86 4.66 5.81
CA TRP A 42 -25.05 5.50 5.98
C TRP A 42 -26.01 5.03 7.08
N PRO A 43 -26.41 3.74 7.17
CA PRO A 43 -27.25 3.26 8.28
C PRO A 43 -26.55 3.42 9.64
N LEU A 44 -25.23 3.26 9.69
CA LEU A 44 -24.44 3.43 10.90
C LEU A 44 -24.41 4.90 11.35
N MET A 45 -24.24 5.83 10.40
CA MET A 45 -24.39 7.28 10.65
C MET A 45 -25.77 7.59 11.20
N ARG A 46 -26.83 7.03 10.61
CA ARG A 46 -28.21 7.29 11.05
C ARG A 46 -28.52 6.69 12.43
N LEU A 47 -27.97 5.52 12.75
CA LEU A 47 -28.03 4.90 14.07
C LEU A 47 -27.31 5.75 15.12
N LEU A 48 -26.09 6.20 14.83
CA LEU A 48 -25.35 7.11 15.71
C LEU A 48 -26.09 8.43 15.90
N THR A 49 -26.57 9.08 14.84
CA THR A 49 -27.31 10.34 14.94
C THR A 49 -28.57 10.18 15.81
N ARG A 50 -29.28 9.05 15.72
CA ARG A 50 -30.41 8.74 16.61
C ARG A 50 -29.97 8.54 18.06
N ALA A 51 -28.90 7.79 18.30
CA ALA A 51 -28.35 7.60 19.64
C ALA A 51 -27.86 8.92 20.27
N LEU A 52 -27.33 9.84 19.45
CA LEU A 52 -26.86 11.17 19.85
C LEU A 52 -27.95 12.25 19.85
N LYS A 53 -29.24 11.87 19.89
CA LYS A 53 -30.39 12.78 19.98
C LYS A 53 -30.46 13.82 18.85
N GLY A 54 -30.07 13.45 17.63
CA GLY A 54 -30.14 14.31 16.44
C GLY A 54 -28.93 15.21 16.21
N ARG A 55 -27.85 15.06 16.98
CA ARG A 55 -26.61 15.85 16.78
C ARG A 55 -25.72 15.23 15.70
N GLU A 56 -25.98 15.59 14.45
CA GLU A 56 -25.26 15.07 13.27
C GLU A 56 -23.75 15.36 13.29
N SER A 57 -23.33 16.53 13.78
CA SER A 57 -21.90 16.90 13.84
C SER A 57 -21.07 16.01 14.76
N LEU A 58 -21.63 15.59 15.90
CA LEU A 58 -20.96 14.66 16.80
C LEU A 58 -20.91 13.25 16.22
N ALA A 59 -21.99 12.80 15.56
CA ALA A 59 -22.01 11.50 14.89
C ALA A 59 -20.96 11.42 13.77
N ALA A 60 -20.84 12.47 12.96
CA ALA A 60 -19.84 12.58 11.91
C ALA A 60 -18.41 12.60 12.50
N GLY A 61 -18.19 13.33 13.59
CA GLY A 61 -16.90 13.35 14.29
C GLY A 61 -16.47 11.99 14.81
N ILE A 62 -17.38 11.26 15.45
CA ILE A 62 -17.13 9.90 15.97
C ILE A 62 -16.84 8.92 14.83
N LEU A 63 -17.62 8.97 13.74
CA LEU A 63 -17.39 8.11 12.58
C LEU A 63 -16.05 8.40 11.90
N THR A 64 -15.70 9.68 11.77
CA THR A 64 -14.41 10.10 11.18
C THR A 64 -13.24 9.62 12.03
N LEU A 65 -13.33 9.79 13.36
CA LEU A 65 -12.32 9.28 14.30
C LEU A 65 -12.23 7.76 14.26
N GLY A 66 -13.37 7.07 14.19
CA GLY A 66 -13.42 5.61 14.09
C GLY A 66 -12.71 5.09 12.85
N TRP A 67 -13.01 5.67 11.68
CA TRP A 67 -12.33 5.32 10.43
C TRP A 67 -10.85 5.70 10.45
N MET A 68 -10.50 6.86 10.98
CA MET A 68 -9.11 7.30 11.11
C MET A 68 -8.31 6.33 11.98
N LEU A 69 -8.84 5.91 13.13
CA LEU A 69 -8.20 4.91 13.99
C LEU A 69 -8.10 3.56 13.29
N LEU A 70 -9.17 3.10 12.63
CA LEU A 70 -9.21 1.82 11.93
C LEU A 70 -8.13 1.75 10.84
N VAL A 71 -7.83 2.84 10.14
CA VAL A 71 -6.78 2.89 9.12
C VAL A 71 -5.40 3.18 9.71
N ALA A 72 -5.30 4.12 10.66
CA ALA A 72 -4.02 4.54 11.22
C ALA A 72 -3.36 3.42 12.04
N VAL A 73 -4.12 2.67 12.83
CA VAL A 73 -3.60 1.59 13.68
C VAL A 73 -2.84 0.51 12.87
N PRO A 74 -3.44 -0.14 11.85
CA PRO A 74 -2.74 -1.15 11.07
C PRO A 74 -1.60 -0.54 10.25
N LEU A 75 -1.71 0.72 9.81
CA LEU A 75 -0.63 1.39 9.08
C LEU A 75 0.60 1.61 9.96
N VAL A 76 0.38 2.03 11.21
CA VAL A 76 1.44 2.17 12.22
C VAL A 76 2.04 0.81 12.56
N TRP A 77 1.20 -0.22 12.74
CA TRP A 77 1.67 -1.59 12.99
C TRP A 77 2.49 -2.17 11.82
N LEU A 78 2.07 -1.89 10.59
CA LEU A 78 2.81 -2.25 9.38
C LEU A 78 4.15 -1.50 9.31
N GLY A 79 4.16 -0.22 9.68
CA GLY A 79 5.38 0.59 9.76
C GLY A 79 6.39 0.02 10.75
N PHE A 80 5.94 -0.43 11.92
CA PHE A 80 6.80 -1.09 12.90
C PHE A 80 7.32 -2.44 12.39
N ASN A 81 6.44 -3.32 11.86
CA ASN A 81 6.87 -4.62 11.30
C ASN A 81 7.88 -4.43 10.16
N LEU A 82 7.68 -3.46 9.28
CA LEU A 82 8.60 -3.18 8.19
C LEU A 82 9.95 -2.68 8.72
N ALA A 83 9.96 -1.84 9.75
CA ALA A 83 11.20 -1.39 10.39
C ALA A 83 11.96 -2.55 11.04
N ASP A 84 11.25 -3.50 11.66
CA ASP A 84 11.84 -4.70 12.26
C ASP A 84 12.41 -5.63 11.18
N HIS A 85 11.67 -5.90 10.10
CA HIS A 85 12.16 -6.70 8.97
C HIS A 85 13.35 -6.06 8.24
N VAL A 86 13.40 -4.73 8.13
CA VAL A 86 14.55 -4.03 7.55
C VAL A 86 15.77 -4.13 8.47
N ARG A 87 15.59 -4.05 9.79
CA ARG A 87 16.68 -4.27 10.75
C ARG A 87 17.22 -5.69 10.65
N ASP A 88 16.35 -6.69 10.61
CA ASP A 88 16.74 -8.09 10.45
C ASP A 88 17.47 -8.34 9.12
N ALA A 89 17.00 -7.74 8.02
CA ALA A 89 17.71 -7.84 6.74
C ALA A 89 19.12 -7.22 6.81
N THR A 90 19.27 -6.05 7.46
CA THR A 90 20.58 -5.42 7.60
C THR A 90 21.52 -6.14 8.56
N THR A 91 21.00 -6.86 9.55
CA THR A 91 21.82 -7.69 10.45
C THR A 91 22.24 -8.98 9.75
N LEU A 92 21.34 -9.64 9.02
CA LEU A 92 21.68 -10.79 8.17
C LEU A 92 22.74 -10.45 7.12
N ILE A 93 22.67 -9.27 6.49
CA ILE A 93 23.70 -8.82 5.53
C ILE A 93 25.04 -8.59 6.23
N LYS A 94 25.04 -8.03 7.45
CA LYS A 94 26.27 -7.80 8.23
C LYS A 94 26.88 -9.10 8.74
N ASP A 95 26.06 -10.04 9.20
CA ASP A 95 26.50 -11.34 9.71
C ASP A 95 27.04 -12.19 8.55
N VAL A 96 26.40 -12.18 7.38
CA VAL A 96 26.94 -12.81 6.15
C VAL A 96 28.28 -12.19 5.72
N GLN A 97 28.48 -10.90 5.96
CA GLN A 97 29.71 -10.19 5.59
C GLN A 97 30.85 -10.35 6.61
N LEU A 98 30.52 -10.68 7.87
CA LEU A 98 31.49 -10.81 8.97
C LEU A 98 31.84 -12.27 9.30
N GLU A 99 30.91 -13.21 9.10
CA GLU A 99 31.02 -14.60 9.58
C GLU A 99 31.08 -15.64 8.45
N GLY A 100 30.96 -15.21 7.18
CA GLY A 100 30.84 -16.09 6.01
C GLY A 100 29.38 -16.50 5.74
N LEU A 101 29.13 -17.12 4.58
CA LEU A 101 27.79 -17.53 4.20
C LEU A 101 27.32 -18.68 5.11
N PRO A 102 26.14 -18.60 5.76
CA PRO A 102 25.60 -19.72 6.51
C PRO A 102 25.31 -20.90 5.56
N GLU A 103 25.39 -22.12 6.10
CA GLU A 103 25.13 -23.37 5.38
C GLU A 103 23.86 -23.29 4.52
N ALA A 104 23.93 -23.82 3.30
CA ALA A 104 22.87 -23.71 2.31
C ALA A 104 21.50 -24.10 2.90
N PRO A 105 20.49 -23.19 2.86
CA PRO A 105 19.20 -23.45 3.49
C PRO A 105 18.53 -24.72 2.95
N THR A 106 18.02 -25.60 3.82
CA THR A 106 17.41 -26.88 3.39
C THR A 106 16.19 -26.73 2.47
N TRP A 107 15.53 -25.57 2.48
CA TRP A 107 14.43 -25.25 1.57
C TRP A 107 14.88 -25.04 0.12
N LEU A 108 16.15 -24.67 -0.11
CA LEU A 108 16.74 -24.56 -1.45
C LEU A 108 16.78 -25.93 -2.15
N ALA A 109 17.11 -26.98 -1.40
CA ALA A 109 17.13 -28.36 -1.89
C ALA A 109 15.71 -28.91 -2.16
N GLY A 110 14.68 -28.30 -1.59
CA GLY A 110 13.28 -28.69 -1.77
C GLY A 110 12.63 -28.23 -3.07
N ILE A 111 13.32 -27.46 -3.93
CA ILE A 111 12.77 -26.93 -5.19
C ILE A 111 12.95 -27.97 -6.32
N PRO A 112 11.87 -28.64 -6.77
CA PRO A 112 11.96 -29.62 -7.85
C PRO A 112 12.18 -28.90 -9.19
N LEU A 113 13.44 -28.75 -9.60
CA LEU A 113 14.01 -28.46 -10.93
C LEU A 113 15.33 -27.68 -10.81
N VAL A 114 15.43 -26.81 -9.80
CA VAL A 114 16.52 -25.82 -9.69
C VAL A 114 17.29 -25.94 -8.37
N GLY A 115 16.81 -26.75 -7.43
CA GLY A 115 17.41 -26.87 -6.09
C GLY A 115 18.89 -27.28 -6.12
N GLU A 116 19.25 -28.33 -6.86
CA GLU A 116 20.65 -28.77 -6.97
C GLU A 116 21.58 -27.72 -7.62
N ARG A 117 21.07 -26.94 -8.59
CA ARG A 117 21.84 -25.85 -9.22
C ARG A 117 22.04 -24.67 -8.28
N LEU A 118 21.02 -24.33 -7.50
CA LEU A 118 21.08 -23.25 -6.52
C LEU A 118 21.98 -23.61 -5.34
N VAL A 119 21.95 -24.86 -4.88
CA VAL A 119 22.88 -25.38 -3.86
C VAL A 119 24.32 -25.38 -4.38
N GLY A 120 24.54 -25.81 -5.63
CA GLY A 120 25.86 -25.74 -6.26
C GLY A 120 26.41 -24.31 -6.35
N LEU A 121 25.57 -23.35 -6.75
CA LEU A 121 25.93 -21.93 -6.76
C LEU A 121 26.23 -21.39 -5.35
N TRP A 122 25.44 -21.78 -4.36
CA TRP A 122 25.64 -21.40 -2.96
C TRP A 122 27.02 -21.84 -2.46
N ASN A 123 27.39 -23.10 -2.70
CA ASN A 123 28.69 -23.64 -2.32
C ASN A 123 29.85 -22.97 -3.06
N THR A 124 29.69 -22.61 -4.34
CA THR A 124 30.75 -21.90 -5.08
C THR A 124 30.98 -20.47 -4.61
N ILE A 125 29.93 -19.79 -4.11
CA ILE A 125 30.06 -18.43 -3.57
C ILE A 125 30.69 -18.47 -2.19
N ASP A 126 30.40 -19.50 -1.39
CA ASP A 126 31.04 -19.76 -0.10
C ASP A 126 32.55 -20.03 -0.26
N GLU A 127 32.93 -20.88 -1.21
CA GLU A 127 34.35 -21.16 -1.52
C GLU A 127 35.12 -19.95 -2.08
N GLN A 128 34.44 -18.99 -2.73
CA GLN A 128 35.06 -17.78 -3.28
C GLN A 128 35.10 -16.59 -2.29
N GLY A 129 34.42 -16.71 -1.15
CA GLY A 129 34.37 -15.70 -0.08
C GLY A 129 35.44 -15.83 1.00
N ALA A 130 36.33 -16.83 0.91
CA ALA A 130 37.46 -17.07 1.82
C ALA A 130 38.77 -16.42 1.34
#